data_AF-A0A378JM04-F1
#
_entry.id   AF-A0A378JM04-F1
#
_cell.length_a   1.000
_cell.length_b   1.000
_cell.length_c   1.000
_cell.angle_alpha   90.00
_cell.angle_beta   90.00
_cell.angle_gamma   90.00
#
_symmetry.space_group_name_H-M   'P 1'
#
loop_
_entity.id
_entity.type
_entity.pdbx_description
1 polymer ?
#
loop_
_entity_poly.entity_id
_entity_poly.type
_entity_poly.pdbx_seq_one_letter_code
_entity_poly.pdbx_strand_id
1 'polypeptide(L)'
;MYETPELESTSSNITTLSTAFELNLIPTTAAGAIDLTKAERIAEGGTHILYRFPNAPFVIKLMKQNPAPEELAKLEEKYTVLYACFDKEGKQRCIREKHFTFLVQLPGKKAQIAALSIVPYEKCFTAKIKFDFKIEPSELDPYLIEHKQDFFEKISEYLIHPTDEIDFNLNDYALFDRRIGAILQRLDNDLELRQVMAEFLNHYRDFYKKTNIILDAMGYENILFFKDEQDNWQFKIGSVIKHDTGKYTNELFANLQAGKPVDLTNFFNFTHAYFSPANIRALNICAAKLSLEPVISDVSINTRELVNLSQQLSIPERMLAYAKHGDFTKVYSMLNDNKDNLSFSFIDYWAYSLIADEYIKHSQSPKALKNYFDIVSRLPILLPEKEDDQQRVQTAKEAMIDRKKIHDKKIQLHEEITNIFPKFSIWSLKINKPKDCQQVEKTTNALNPFK
;
A
#
# COMPACT_ATOMS: atom_id res chain seq x y z
N MET A 1 24.21 58.60 -18.42
CA MET A 1 25.03 57.74 -19.29
C MET A 1 25.80 56.78 -18.43
N TYR A 2 25.34 55.53 -18.40
CA TYR A 2 26.08 54.27 -18.33
C TYR A 2 25.01 53.22 -18.08
N GLU A 3 24.48 52.71 -19.19
CA GLU A 3 23.62 51.53 -19.23
C GLU A 3 24.43 50.32 -18.80
N THR A 4 23.85 49.49 -17.93
CA THR A 4 24.34 48.14 -17.66
C THR A 4 23.22 47.18 -18.11
N PRO A 5 23.50 46.10 -18.87
CA PRO A 5 22.46 45.34 -19.54
C PRO A 5 21.70 44.43 -18.57
N GLU A 6 20.39 44.36 -18.73
CA GLU A 6 19.54 43.35 -18.13
C GLU A 6 19.96 41.97 -18.63
N LEU A 7 20.41 41.12 -17.70
CA LEU A 7 20.56 39.69 -17.92
C LEU A 7 19.17 39.05 -17.82
N GLU A 8 18.64 38.66 -18.97
CA GLU A 8 17.43 37.85 -19.10
C GLU A 8 17.58 36.54 -18.30
N SER A 9 16.80 36.43 -17.21
CA SER A 9 16.62 35.18 -16.47
C SER A 9 15.75 34.23 -17.30
N THR A 10 16.41 33.35 -18.05
CA THR A 10 15.81 32.22 -18.74
C THR A 10 15.52 31.08 -17.76
N SER A 11 14.42 31.17 -17.01
CA SER A 11 13.88 30.00 -16.29
C SER A 11 12.41 30.17 -15.87
N SER A 12 11.47 30.16 -16.82
CA SER A 12 10.04 30.09 -16.48
C SER A 12 9.13 29.53 -17.58
N ASN A 13 9.64 28.70 -18.50
CA ASN A 13 8.87 28.24 -19.68
C ASN A 13 8.63 26.72 -19.73
N ILE A 14 8.29 26.08 -18.62
CA ILE A 14 7.74 24.71 -18.66
C ILE A 14 6.64 24.57 -17.62
N THR A 15 5.41 25.03 -17.90
CA THR A 15 4.14 24.41 -17.42
C THR A 15 2.89 25.19 -17.87
N THR A 16 2.66 25.29 -19.18
CA THR A 16 1.31 25.47 -19.75
C THR A 16 1.30 24.97 -21.19
N LEU A 17 1.63 23.69 -21.39
CA LEU A 17 1.27 23.03 -22.64
C LEU A 17 -0.25 22.79 -22.60
N SER A 18 -0.97 23.49 -23.47
CA SER A 18 -2.41 23.31 -23.65
C SER A 18 -2.70 21.85 -24.03
N THR A 19 -3.83 21.32 -23.57
CA THR A 19 -4.29 19.94 -23.84
C THR A 19 -4.30 19.62 -25.35
N ALA A 20 -4.41 20.63 -26.21
CA ALA A 20 -4.30 20.49 -27.66
C ALA A 20 -2.91 20.04 -28.13
N PHE A 21 -1.82 20.49 -27.50
CA PHE A 21 -0.46 20.09 -27.87
C PHE A 21 -0.15 18.64 -27.47
N GLU A 22 -0.62 18.21 -26.30
CA GLU A 22 -0.44 16.83 -25.82
C GLU A 22 -1.23 15.83 -26.68
N LEU A 23 -2.47 16.17 -27.07
CA LEU A 23 -3.27 15.35 -27.97
C LEU A 23 -2.65 15.21 -29.37
N ASN A 24 -1.96 16.24 -29.88
CA ASN A 24 -1.28 16.17 -31.19
C ASN A 24 -0.12 15.17 -31.23
N LEU A 25 0.45 14.82 -30.08
CA LEU A 25 1.52 13.82 -29.97
C LEU A 25 0.99 12.38 -29.86
N ILE A 26 -0.32 12.21 -29.69
CA ILE A 26 -0.95 10.90 -29.54
C ILE A 26 -1.33 10.37 -30.92
N PRO A 27 -0.79 9.20 -31.33
CA PRO A 27 -1.21 8.55 -32.58
C PRO A 27 -2.72 8.33 -32.60
N THR A 28 -3.37 8.77 -33.68
CA THR A 28 -4.79 8.52 -33.93
C THR A 28 -5.01 7.59 -35.12
N THR A 29 -6.13 6.86 -35.11
CA THR A 29 -6.60 6.12 -36.29
C THR A 29 -7.17 7.08 -37.33
N ALA A 30 -7.46 6.58 -38.54
CA ALA A 30 -8.14 7.37 -39.58
C ALA A 30 -9.54 7.85 -39.14
N ALA A 31 -10.18 7.16 -38.20
CA ALA A 31 -11.46 7.53 -37.60
C ALA A 31 -11.32 8.52 -36.43
N GLY A 32 -10.10 9.01 -36.15
CA GLY A 32 -9.84 9.97 -35.07
C GLY A 32 -9.77 9.36 -33.67
N ALA A 33 -9.76 8.03 -33.53
CA ALA A 33 -9.61 7.38 -32.23
C ALA A 33 -8.15 7.40 -31.75
N ILE A 34 -7.89 7.58 -30.46
CA ILE A 34 -6.55 7.35 -29.88
C ILE A 34 -6.17 5.88 -30.11
N ASP A 35 -5.06 5.66 -30.79
CA ASP A 35 -4.62 4.35 -31.25
C ASP A 35 -3.69 3.69 -30.22
N LEU A 36 -4.28 3.14 -29.15
CA LEU A 36 -3.54 2.43 -28.10
C LEU A 36 -2.92 1.10 -28.60
N THR A 37 -3.16 0.68 -29.84
CA THR A 37 -2.45 -0.46 -30.44
C THR A 37 -0.98 -0.14 -30.71
N LYS A 38 -0.63 1.15 -30.78
CA LYS A 38 0.74 1.66 -30.96
C LYS A 38 1.42 2.03 -29.63
N ALA A 39 0.74 1.83 -28.50
CA ALA A 39 1.28 2.07 -27.17
C ALA A 39 1.72 0.77 -26.51
N GLU A 40 2.79 0.84 -25.72
CA GLU A 40 3.18 -0.23 -24.81
C GLU A 40 2.31 -0.16 -23.55
N ARG A 41 1.74 -1.30 -23.13
CA ARG A 41 1.11 -1.41 -21.81
C ARG A 41 2.20 -1.61 -20.77
N ILE A 42 2.47 -0.58 -19.99
CA ILE A 42 3.59 -0.56 -19.04
C ILE A 42 3.20 -1.00 -17.63
N ALA A 43 1.94 -0.85 -17.25
CA ALA A 43 1.45 -1.26 -15.94
C ALA A 43 -0.08 -1.42 -15.91
N GLU A 44 -0.58 -2.05 -14.85
CA GLU A 44 -1.99 -2.15 -14.53
C GLU A 44 -2.21 -1.89 -13.04
N GLY A 45 -3.06 -0.91 -12.74
CA GLY A 45 -3.53 -0.63 -11.38
C GLY A 45 -4.92 -1.21 -11.12
N GLY A 46 -5.43 -1.02 -9.90
CA GLY A 46 -6.77 -1.49 -9.53
C GLY A 46 -7.90 -0.90 -10.40
N THR A 47 -7.80 0.38 -10.75
CA THR A 47 -8.85 1.11 -11.49
C THR A 47 -8.48 1.46 -12.93
N HIS A 48 -7.25 1.22 -13.36
CA HIS A 48 -6.74 1.72 -14.63
C HIS A 48 -5.63 0.84 -15.22
N ILE A 49 -5.35 1.05 -16.51
CA ILE A 49 -4.24 0.45 -17.25
C ILE A 49 -3.38 1.60 -17.80
N LEU A 50 -2.06 1.52 -17.60
CA LEU A 50 -1.13 2.54 -18.07
C LEU A 50 -0.56 2.14 -19.43
N TYR A 51 -0.64 3.08 -20.37
CA TYR A 51 -0.12 2.98 -21.72
C TYR A 51 0.93 4.07 -21.96
N ARG A 52 2.01 3.69 -22.65
CA ARG A 52 3.08 4.59 -23.04
C ARG A 52 3.26 4.56 -24.54
N PHE A 53 3.23 5.73 -25.17
CA PHE A 53 3.71 5.85 -26.55
C PHE A 53 5.23 6.04 -26.57
N PRO A 54 5.93 5.50 -27.58
CA PRO A 54 7.34 5.77 -27.79
C PRO A 54 7.61 7.28 -27.81
N ASN A 55 8.60 7.73 -27.03
CA ASN A 55 9.03 9.14 -26.94
C ASN A 55 7.99 10.15 -26.41
N ALA A 56 6.82 9.72 -25.95
CA ALA A 56 5.85 10.64 -25.34
C ALA A 56 6.35 11.11 -23.94
N PRO A 57 6.23 12.41 -23.60
CA PRO A 57 6.57 12.93 -22.28
C PRO A 57 5.45 12.70 -21.24
N PHE A 58 4.54 11.76 -21.49
CA PHE A 58 3.40 11.43 -20.65
C PHE A 58 3.01 9.94 -20.79
N VAL A 59 2.16 9.48 -19.88
CA VAL A 59 1.44 8.20 -19.96
C VAL A 59 -0.05 8.45 -20.14
N ILE A 60 -0.72 7.52 -20.80
CA ILE A 60 -2.17 7.45 -20.84
C ILE A 60 -2.64 6.46 -19.79
N LYS A 61 -3.49 6.93 -18.90
CA LYS A 61 -4.13 6.13 -17.87
C LYS A 61 -5.57 5.85 -18.30
N LEU A 62 -5.77 4.68 -18.89
CA LEU A 62 -7.09 4.23 -19.33
C LEU A 62 -7.85 3.65 -18.15
N MET A 63 -9.03 4.18 -17.83
CA MET A 63 -9.84 3.66 -16.74
C MET A 63 -10.45 2.30 -17.13
N LYS A 64 -10.47 1.36 -16.19
CA LYS A 64 -11.08 0.03 -16.38
C LYS A 64 -12.61 0.11 -16.43
N GLN A 65 -13.16 1.07 -15.69
CA GLN A 65 -14.57 1.45 -15.75
C GLN A 65 -14.70 2.72 -16.59
N ASN A 66 -15.84 2.88 -17.25
CA ASN A 66 -16.14 4.05 -18.06
C ASN A 66 -17.16 4.93 -17.32
N PRO A 67 -16.72 5.75 -16.34
CA PRO A 67 -17.61 6.64 -15.60
C PRO A 67 -18.34 7.62 -16.52
N ALA A 68 -19.50 8.08 -16.06
CA ALA A 68 -20.27 9.08 -16.79
C ALA A 68 -19.51 10.44 -16.82
N PRO A 69 -19.67 11.28 -17.85
CA PRO A 69 -18.99 12.58 -17.93
C PRO A 69 -19.19 13.46 -16.69
N GLU A 70 -20.35 13.41 -16.05
CA GLU A 70 -20.64 14.18 -14.83
C GLU A 70 -19.82 13.68 -13.63
N GLU A 71 -19.50 12.40 -13.57
CA GLU A 71 -18.64 11.83 -12.52
C GLU A 71 -17.17 12.25 -12.72
N LEU A 72 -16.72 12.33 -13.97
CA LEU A 72 -15.40 12.85 -14.32
C LEU A 72 -15.28 14.34 -13.99
N ALA A 73 -16.30 15.15 -14.32
CA ALA A 73 -16.32 16.56 -13.96
C ALA A 73 -16.20 16.77 -12.44
N LYS A 74 -16.97 16.00 -11.65
CA LYS A 74 -16.86 16.00 -10.18
C LYS A 74 -15.48 15.56 -9.69
N LEU A 75 -14.83 14.62 -10.37
CA LEU A 75 -13.46 14.23 -10.04
C LEU A 75 -12.47 15.38 -10.30
N GLU A 76 -12.60 16.09 -11.42
CA GLU A 76 -11.76 17.26 -11.73
C GLU A 76 -11.96 18.42 -10.75
N GLU A 77 -13.19 18.66 -10.29
CA GLU A 77 -13.47 19.63 -9.22
C GLU A 77 -12.70 19.28 -7.93
N LYS A 78 -12.69 18.00 -7.54
CA LYS A 78 -11.94 17.55 -6.35
C LYS A 78 -10.43 17.72 -6.53
N TYR A 79 -9.89 17.39 -7.71
CA TYR A 79 -8.47 17.64 -8.02
C TYR A 79 -8.13 19.13 -8.04
N THR A 80 -9.05 19.99 -8.47
CA THR A 80 -8.86 21.44 -8.43
C THR A 80 -8.66 21.93 -6.99
N VAL A 81 -9.45 21.42 -6.04
CA VAL A 81 -9.26 21.73 -4.61
C VAL A 81 -7.92 21.17 -4.10
N LEU A 82 -7.52 19.97 -4.53
CA LEU A 82 -6.22 19.38 -4.20
C LEU A 82 -5.07 20.30 -4.65
N TYR A 83 -5.06 20.70 -5.92
CA TYR A 83 -4.05 21.59 -6.47
C TYR A 83 -4.01 22.93 -5.73
N ALA A 84 -5.18 23.52 -5.41
CA ALA A 84 -5.22 24.76 -4.65
C ALA A 84 -4.69 24.64 -3.20
N CYS A 85 -4.75 23.44 -2.60
CA CYS A 85 -4.25 23.21 -1.25
C CYS A 85 -2.77 22.84 -1.21
N PHE A 86 -2.27 22.13 -2.22
CA PHE A 86 -0.91 21.61 -2.23
C PHE A 86 0.06 22.41 -3.10
N ASP A 87 -0.39 23.00 -4.21
CA ASP A 87 0.46 23.79 -5.11
C ASP A 87 0.59 25.27 -4.66
N LYS A 88 0.80 25.49 -3.36
CA LYS A 88 0.93 26.84 -2.78
C LYS A 88 2.29 27.45 -3.12
N GLU A 89 2.34 28.78 -3.18
CA GLU A 89 3.59 29.54 -3.39
C GLU A 89 4.35 29.17 -4.68
N GLY A 90 3.63 28.66 -5.68
CA GLY A 90 4.22 28.21 -6.95
C GLY A 90 4.93 26.86 -6.88
N LYS A 91 4.95 26.18 -5.72
CA LYS A 91 5.51 24.83 -5.61
C LYS A 91 4.58 23.84 -6.31
N GLN A 92 5.07 23.06 -7.27
CA GLN A 92 4.26 22.09 -8.01
C GLN A 92 4.26 20.72 -7.30
N ARG A 93 3.52 20.65 -6.19
CA ARG A 93 3.41 19.47 -5.32
C ARG A 93 2.48 18.39 -5.87
N CYS A 94 1.63 18.69 -6.84
CA CYS A 94 0.71 17.72 -7.42
C CYS A 94 1.09 17.31 -8.84
N ILE A 95 0.86 16.04 -9.17
CA ILE A 95 0.82 15.57 -10.55
C ILE A 95 -0.50 16.04 -11.16
N ARG A 96 -0.43 16.72 -12.29
CA ARG A 96 -1.62 17.24 -12.99
C ARG A 96 -2.16 16.20 -13.96
N GLU A 97 -3.19 15.49 -13.53
CA GLU A 97 -3.96 14.59 -14.39
C GLU A 97 -5.08 15.36 -15.09
N LYS A 98 -5.18 15.20 -16.42
CA LYS A 98 -6.29 15.74 -17.21
C LYS A 98 -7.24 14.62 -17.58
N HIS A 99 -8.50 14.66 -17.12
CA HIS A 99 -9.44 13.56 -17.31
C HIS A 99 -10.42 13.88 -18.44
N PHE A 100 -10.69 12.93 -19.31
CA PHE A 100 -11.67 13.11 -20.39
C PHE A 100 -12.16 11.77 -20.95
N THR A 101 -13.28 11.80 -21.64
CA THR A 101 -13.78 10.68 -22.45
C THR A 101 -13.36 10.85 -23.90
N PHE A 102 -12.79 9.82 -24.50
CA PHE A 102 -12.40 9.86 -25.91
C PHE A 102 -12.62 8.51 -26.60
N LEU A 103 -12.69 8.53 -27.93
CA LEU A 103 -12.72 7.31 -28.73
C LEU A 103 -11.33 6.66 -28.71
N VAL A 104 -11.22 5.42 -28.23
CA VAL A 104 -9.96 4.69 -28.11
C VAL A 104 -10.01 3.36 -28.88
N GLN A 105 -8.91 2.99 -29.49
CA GLN A 105 -8.72 1.72 -30.21
C GLN A 105 -7.71 0.86 -29.44
N LEU A 106 -8.19 -0.23 -28.83
CA LEU A 106 -7.37 -1.17 -28.07
C LEU A 106 -6.88 -2.35 -28.96
N PRO A 107 -5.75 -3.01 -28.62
CA PRO A 107 -5.33 -4.24 -29.26
C PRO A 107 -6.45 -5.29 -29.28
N GLY A 108 -6.79 -5.79 -30.48
CA GLY A 108 -7.79 -6.84 -30.66
C GLY A 108 -9.26 -6.46 -30.39
N LYS A 109 -9.56 -5.18 -30.14
CA LYS A 109 -10.95 -4.70 -29.91
C LYS A 109 -11.40 -3.77 -31.03
N LYS A 110 -12.67 -3.37 -31.06
CA LYS A 110 -13.13 -2.24 -31.90
C LYS A 110 -12.94 -0.92 -31.15
N ALA A 111 -12.92 0.19 -31.89
CA ALA A 111 -12.89 1.51 -31.29
C ALA A 111 -14.12 1.72 -30.39
N GLN A 112 -13.90 2.27 -29.19
CA GLN A 112 -14.94 2.46 -28.18
C GLN A 112 -14.68 3.75 -27.39
N ILE A 113 -15.73 4.39 -26.88
CA ILE A 113 -15.58 5.54 -25.98
C ILE A 113 -15.08 5.01 -24.63
N ALA A 114 -14.02 5.63 -24.10
CA ALA A 114 -13.49 5.31 -22.79
C ALA A 114 -13.01 6.56 -22.05
N ALA A 115 -13.17 6.55 -20.74
CA ALA A 115 -12.55 7.51 -19.84
C ALA A 115 -11.05 7.23 -19.70
N LEU A 116 -10.25 8.28 -19.81
CA LEU A 116 -8.82 8.22 -19.64
C LEU A 116 -8.29 9.52 -19.04
N SER A 117 -7.08 9.46 -18.49
CA SER A 117 -6.32 10.66 -18.17
C SER A 117 -4.95 10.67 -18.84
N ILE A 118 -4.47 11.86 -19.19
CA ILE A 118 -3.07 12.10 -19.57
C ILE A 118 -2.32 12.51 -18.31
N VAL A 119 -1.23 11.81 -18.02
CA VAL A 119 -0.39 12.03 -16.84
C VAL A 119 1.04 12.30 -17.30
N PRO A 120 1.62 13.49 -17.00
CA PRO A 120 2.99 13.79 -17.42
C PRO A 120 4.00 12.91 -16.69
N TYR A 121 5.14 12.63 -17.33
CA TYR A 121 6.27 12.04 -16.63
C TYR A 121 6.89 13.05 -15.68
N GLU A 122 7.03 12.65 -14.42
CA GLU A 122 7.65 13.45 -13.38
C GLU A 122 9.02 12.87 -13.04
N LYS A 123 10.03 13.74 -12.99
CA LYS A 123 11.41 13.34 -12.66
C LYS A 123 11.53 12.73 -11.25
N CYS A 124 10.59 13.03 -10.35
CA CYS A 124 10.59 12.48 -8.99
C CYS A 124 10.52 10.95 -8.97
N PHE A 125 9.90 10.31 -9.97
CA PHE A 125 9.82 8.86 -10.06
C PHE A 125 11.18 8.20 -10.31
N THR A 126 12.16 8.93 -10.85
CA THR A 126 13.52 8.43 -11.07
C THR A 126 14.52 8.94 -10.03
N ALA A 127 14.05 9.63 -8.98
CA ALA A 127 14.91 10.13 -7.91
C ALA A 127 15.63 8.97 -7.19
N LYS A 128 16.93 9.16 -6.91
CA LYS A 128 17.77 8.15 -6.25
C LYS A 128 17.40 7.95 -4.79
N ILE A 129 17.08 9.05 -4.10
CA ILE A 129 16.66 9.05 -2.70
C ILE A 129 15.19 9.41 -2.68
N LYS A 130 14.35 8.42 -2.39
CA LYS A 130 12.90 8.60 -2.27
C LYS A 130 12.28 7.58 -1.31
N PHE A 131 11.11 7.89 -0.79
CA PHE A 131 10.27 6.96 -0.03
C PHE A 131 8.80 7.33 -0.17
N ASP A 132 7.94 6.31 -0.13
CA ASP A 132 6.49 6.49 -0.14
C ASP A 132 5.98 6.75 1.27
N PHE A 133 5.06 7.70 1.41
CA PHE A 133 4.15 7.73 2.55
C PHE A 133 3.07 6.69 2.30
N LYS A 134 3.39 5.44 2.63
CA LYS A 134 2.52 4.29 2.41
C LYS A 134 2.18 3.60 3.72
N ILE A 135 0.90 3.38 3.94
CA ILE A 135 0.36 2.80 5.18
C ILE A 135 0.20 1.27 5.08
N GLU A 136 0.19 0.61 6.24
CA GLU A 136 -0.16 -0.79 6.41
C GLU A 136 -1.24 -0.94 7.51
N PRO A 137 -2.45 -1.42 7.19
CA PRO A 137 -3.52 -1.56 8.18
C PRO A 137 -3.25 -2.68 9.17
N SER A 138 -3.13 -2.33 10.45
CA SER A 138 -2.89 -3.28 11.53
C SER A 138 -4.07 -4.20 11.80
N GLU A 139 -5.29 -3.74 11.49
CA GLU A 139 -6.52 -4.52 11.57
C GLU A 139 -6.53 -5.69 10.59
N LEU A 140 -5.72 -5.63 9.52
CA LEU A 140 -5.48 -6.74 8.59
C LEU A 140 -4.37 -7.70 9.08
N ASP A 141 -3.87 -7.49 10.30
CA ASP A 141 -2.86 -8.31 10.95
C ASP A 141 -3.30 -8.73 12.38
N PRO A 142 -4.21 -9.74 12.48
CA PRO A 142 -4.66 -10.29 13.76
C PRO A 142 -3.56 -10.68 14.73
N TYR A 143 -2.37 -11.08 14.25
CA TYR A 143 -1.25 -11.41 15.13
C TYR A 143 -0.84 -10.18 15.95
N LEU A 144 -0.71 -9.01 15.30
CA LEU A 144 -0.38 -7.76 15.98
C LEU A 144 -1.47 -7.36 16.96
N ILE A 145 -2.74 -7.45 16.56
CA ILE A 145 -3.86 -7.09 17.43
C ILE A 145 -3.91 -7.99 18.67
N GLU A 146 -3.78 -9.31 18.52
CA GLU A 146 -3.80 -10.26 19.66
C GLU A 146 -2.61 -10.07 20.61
N HIS A 147 -1.40 -9.85 20.07
CA HIS A 147 -0.17 -9.81 20.88
C HIS A 147 0.16 -8.41 21.43
N LYS A 148 -0.49 -7.36 20.91
CA LYS A 148 -0.22 -5.95 21.25
C LYS A 148 -1.49 -5.14 21.51
N GLN A 149 -2.59 -5.80 21.88
CA GLN A 149 -3.90 -5.17 22.02
C GLN A 149 -3.86 -3.92 22.91
N ASP A 150 -3.33 -4.01 24.13
CA ASP A 150 -3.28 -2.86 25.05
C ASP A 150 -2.55 -1.65 24.46
N PHE A 151 -1.44 -1.92 23.76
CA PHE A 151 -0.67 -0.86 23.10
C PHE A 151 -1.39 -0.31 21.87
N PHE A 152 -2.09 -1.16 21.12
CA PHE A 152 -2.91 -0.78 19.98
C PHE A 152 -4.10 0.10 20.39
N GLU A 153 -4.76 -0.24 21.49
CA GLU A 153 -5.86 0.52 22.09
C GLU A 153 -5.39 1.92 22.46
N LYS A 154 -4.34 1.98 23.26
CA LYS A 154 -3.71 3.21 23.74
C LYS A 154 -3.26 4.13 22.61
N ILE A 155 -2.55 3.61 21.61
CA ILE A 155 -2.06 4.43 20.50
C ILE A 155 -3.18 4.89 19.59
N SER A 156 -4.20 4.04 19.37
CA SER A 156 -5.36 4.42 18.54
C SER A 156 -6.21 5.47 19.22
N GLU A 157 -6.39 5.39 20.54
CA GLU A 157 -7.06 6.42 21.33
C GLU A 157 -6.32 7.75 21.18
N TYR A 158 -5.02 7.81 21.47
CA TYR A 158 -4.25 9.05 21.31
C TYR A 158 -4.25 9.60 19.87
N LEU A 159 -4.15 8.74 18.86
CA LEU A 159 -4.02 9.19 17.46
C LEU A 159 -5.34 9.53 16.78
N ILE A 160 -6.47 9.01 17.25
CA ILE A 160 -7.79 9.29 16.67
C ILE A 160 -8.57 10.27 17.54
N HIS A 161 -8.41 10.17 18.86
CA HIS A 161 -9.03 11.01 19.89
C HIS A 161 -7.95 11.65 20.77
N PRO A 162 -7.23 12.67 20.27
CA PRO A 162 -6.08 13.23 20.96
C PRO A 162 -6.40 13.61 22.41
N THR A 163 -5.64 13.02 23.32
CA THR A 163 -5.59 13.40 24.73
C THR A 163 -4.30 14.19 24.99
N ASP A 164 -4.27 14.98 26.06
CA ASP A 164 -3.11 15.84 26.36
C ASP A 164 -1.86 15.06 26.81
N GLU A 165 -2.00 13.79 27.19
CA GLU A 165 -0.92 12.98 27.75
C GLU A 165 -0.45 11.88 26.79
N ILE A 166 0.85 11.90 26.47
CA ILE A 166 1.56 10.82 25.78
C ILE A 166 2.40 10.07 26.80
N ASP A 167 2.07 8.82 27.04
CA ASP A 167 2.80 7.90 27.93
C ASP A 167 3.40 6.71 27.15
N PHE A 168 3.75 6.93 25.87
CA PHE A 168 4.47 5.98 25.02
C PHE A 168 5.44 6.68 24.07
N ASN A 169 6.41 5.94 23.53
CA ASN A 169 7.31 6.47 22.51
C ASN A 169 6.65 6.40 21.14
N LEU A 170 6.56 7.54 20.43
CA LEU A 170 5.97 7.59 19.09
C LEU A 170 6.66 6.65 18.09
N ASN A 171 7.97 6.40 18.26
CA ASN A 171 8.72 5.47 17.40
C ASN A 171 8.27 4.01 17.57
N ASP A 172 7.58 3.66 18.66
CA ASP A 172 7.03 2.32 18.87
C ASP A 172 5.84 2.02 17.94
N TYR A 173 5.29 3.04 17.25
CA TYR A 173 4.31 2.83 16.16
C TYR A 173 4.87 1.92 15.04
N ALA A 174 6.19 1.78 14.94
CA ALA A 174 6.86 0.83 14.05
C ALA A 174 6.44 -0.64 14.27
N LEU A 175 5.89 -0.97 15.44
CA LEU A 175 5.31 -2.29 15.74
C LEU A 175 4.06 -2.58 14.88
N PHE A 176 3.31 -1.54 14.55
CA PHE A 176 2.05 -1.62 13.81
C PHE A 176 2.21 -1.28 12.34
N ASP A 177 3.09 -0.33 12.03
CA ASP A 177 3.44 0.06 10.67
C ASP A 177 4.93 0.39 10.59
N ARG A 178 5.71 -0.57 10.06
CA ARG A 178 7.18 -0.43 9.94
C ARG A 178 7.58 0.70 9.01
N ARG A 179 6.78 1.01 7.98
CA ARG A 179 7.11 2.06 7.01
C ARG A 179 6.95 3.42 7.65
N ILE A 180 5.83 3.65 8.33
CA ILE A 180 5.62 4.89 9.08
C ILE A 180 6.64 4.99 10.21
N GLY A 181 6.93 3.91 10.93
CA GLY A 181 8.00 3.86 11.93
C GLY A 181 9.37 4.32 11.40
N ALA A 182 9.76 3.88 10.20
CA ALA A 182 10.99 4.33 9.55
C ALA A 182 10.96 5.83 9.19
N ILE A 183 9.79 6.38 8.82
CA ILE A 183 9.61 7.83 8.60
C ILE A 183 9.81 8.58 9.92
N LEU A 184 9.18 8.13 11.01
CA LEU A 184 9.31 8.76 12.33
C LEU A 184 10.78 8.83 12.79
N GLN A 185 11.54 7.75 12.58
CA GLN A 185 12.98 7.72 12.88
C GLN A 185 13.80 8.68 12.01
N ARG A 186 13.44 8.86 10.73
CA ARG A 186 14.11 9.84 9.86
C ARG A 186 13.83 11.27 10.32
N LEU A 187 12.61 11.56 10.76
CA LEU A 187 12.22 12.87 11.30
C LEU A 187 12.98 13.25 12.58
N ASP A 188 13.58 12.29 13.30
CA ASP A 188 14.44 12.60 14.46
C ASP A 188 15.74 13.30 14.05
N ASN A 189 16.26 13.04 12.85
CA ASN A 189 17.61 13.43 12.47
C ASN A 189 17.69 14.35 11.24
N ASP A 190 16.62 14.46 10.45
CA ASP A 190 16.60 15.21 9.20
C ASP A 190 15.71 16.46 9.30
N LEU A 191 16.33 17.61 9.61
CA LEU A 191 15.61 18.87 9.83
C LEU A 191 14.85 19.35 8.59
N GLU A 192 15.41 19.13 7.40
CA GLU A 192 14.79 19.54 6.15
C GLU A 192 13.56 18.67 5.87
N LEU A 193 13.68 17.36 6.05
CA LEU A 193 12.55 16.45 5.91
C LEU A 193 11.42 16.79 6.90
N ARG A 194 11.75 17.21 8.13
CA ARG A 194 10.74 17.67 9.11
C ARG A 194 9.93 18.84 8.58
N GLN A 195 10.58 19.81 7.93
CA GLN A 195 9.90 20.97 7.35
C GLN A 195 8.99 20.57 6.19
N VAL A 196 9.49 19.70 5.31
CA VAL A 196 8.74 19.21 4.14
C VAL A 196 7.55 18.33 4.55
N MET A 197 7.71 17.49 5.58
CA MET A 197 6.63 16.71 6.16
C MET A 197 5.59 17.62 6.85
N ALA A 198 6.02 18.64 7.59
CA ALA A 198 5.12 19.61 8.18
C ALA A 198 4.30 20.36 7.12
N GLU A 199 4.93 20.77 6.01
CA GLU A 199 4.25 21.36 4.85
C GLU A 199 3.17 20.41 4.31
N PHE A 200 3.53 19.15 4.04
CA PHE A 200 2.62 18.12 3.55
C PHE A 200 1.41 17.93 4.49
N LEU A 201 1.63 17.74 5.80
CA LEU A 201 0.57 17.47 6.76
C LEU A 201 -0.38 18.67 6.92
N ASN A 202 0.14 19.90 6.88
CA ASN A 202 -0.67 21.12 6.91
C ASN A 202 -1.52 21.26 5.64
N HIS A 203 -0.94 21.01 4.46
CA HIS A 203 -1.67 21.05 3.19
C HIS A 203 -2.76 19.97 3.13
N TYR A 204 -2.48 18.76 3.64
CA TYR A 204 -3.48 17.71 3.76
C TYR A 204 -4.60 18.15 4.72
N ARG A 205 -4.28 18.66 5.91
CA ARG A 205 -5.31 19.15 6.86
C ARG A 205 -6.25 20.16 6.20
N ASP A 206 -5.69 21.13 5.45
CA ASP A 206 -6.48 22.11 4.70
C ASP A 206 -7.38 21.46 3.64
N PHE A 207 -6.83 20.51 2.87
CA PHE A 207 -7.58 19.78 1.85
C PHE A 207 -8.72 18.97 2.45
N TYR A 208 -8.44 18.23 3.53
CA TYR A 208 -9.44 17.43 4.22
C TYR A 208 -10.55 18.31 4.80
N LYS A 209 -10.24 19.43 5.45
CA LYS A 209 -11.25 20.37 5.98
C LYS A 209 -12.17 20.93 4.90
N LYS A 210 -11.68 21.11 3.66
CA LYS A 210 -12.47 21.63 2.54
C LYS A 210 -13.31 20.58 1.83
N THR A 211 -12.88 19.32 1.85
CA THR A 211 -13.45 18.27 0.97
C THR A 211 -14.01 17.07 1.72
N ASN A 212 -13.61 16.87 2.97
CA ASN A 212 -13.82 15.67 3.76
C ASN A 212 -13.20 14.38 3.16
N ILE A 213 -12.36 14.51 2.12
CA ILE A 213 -11.73 13.38 1.43
C ILE A 213 -10.45 12.95 2.16
N ILE A 214 -10.35 11.65 2.42
CA ILE A 214 -9.14 11.00 2.90
C ILE A 214 -8.33 10.57 1.67
N LEU A 215 -7.11 11.09 1.52
CA LEU A 215 -6.19 10.76 0.44
C LEU A 215 -5.72 9.31 0.52
N ASP A 216 -5.77 8.58 -0.59
CA ASP A 216 -5.28 7.20 -0.70
C ASP A 216 -3.76 7.12 -0.53
N ALA A 217 -3.33 6.65 0.64
CA ALA A 217 -1.94 6.38 0.99
C ALA A 217 -1.57 4.88 0.87
N MET A 218 -2.40 4.04 0.24
CA MET A 218 -2.10 2.61 0.01
C MET A 218 -1.33 2.38 -1.30
N GLY A 219 -1.59 3.22 -2.31
CA GLY A 219 -0.94 3.14 -3.61
C GLY A 219 0.55 3.48 -3.53
N TYR A 220 1.38 2.74 -4.27
CA TYR A 220 2.78 3.12 -4.48
C TYR A 220 2.84 4.44 -5.24
N GLU A 221 3.75 5.32 -4.82
CA GLU A 221 4.02 6.63 -5.41
C GLU A 221 2.81 7.58 -5.48
N ASN A 222 1.74 7.26 -4.73
CA ASN A 222 0.61 8.18 -4.53
C ASN A 222 1.03 9.41 -3.72
N ILE A 223 1.90 9.23 -2.72
CA ILE A 223 2.46 10.31 -1.90
C ILE A 223 3.95 10.01 -1.76
N LEU A 224 4.76 10.68 -2.57
CA LEU A 224 6.18 10.39 -2.71
C LEU A 224 7.01 11.53 -2.11
N PHE A 225 7.88 11.21 -1.15
CA PHE A 225 8.92 12.11 -0.68
C PHE A 225 10.23 11.76 -1.38
N PHE A 226 10.96 12.75 -1.87
CA PHE A 226 12.18 12.52 -2.64
C PHE A 226 13.15 13.69 -2.50
N LYS A 227 14.43 13.42 -2.74
CA LYS A 227 15.41 14.49 -2.95
C LYS A 227 15.51 14.84 -4.43
N ASP A 228 15.46 16.14 -4.74
CA ASP A 228 15.62 16.66 -6.09
C ASP A 228 17.09 16.63 -6.57
N GLU A 229 17.35 17.19 -7.74
CA GLU A 229 18.70 17.25 -8.33
C GLU A 229 19.66 18.13 -7.49
N GLN A 230 19.13 18.96 -6.59
CA GLN A 230 19.87 19.83 -5.68
C GLN A 230 20.01 19.23 -4.27
N ASP A 231 19.62 17.96 -4.09
CA ASP A 231 19.62 17.23 -2.82
C ASP A 231 18.66 17.80 -1.75
N ASN A 232 17.68 18.61 -2.17
CA ASN A 232 16.66 19.15 -1.27
C ASN A 232 15.45 18.21 -1.21
N TRP A 233 14.87 18.06 -0.02
CA TRP A 233 13.65 17.29 0.16
C TRP A 233 12.45 17.98 -0.49
N GLN A 234 11.67 17.18 -1.21
CA GLN A 234 10.43 17.55 -1.84
C GLN A 234 9.40 16.44 -1.60
N PHE A 235 8.14 16.75 -1.84
CA PHE A 235 7.11 15.74 -2.00
C PHE A 235 6.27 15.96 -3.26
N LYS A 236 5.67 14.88 -3.76
CA LYS A 236 4.75 14.88 -4.90
C LYS A 236 3.52 14.03 -4.57
N ILE A 237 2.35 14.58 -4.85
CA ILE A 237 1.03 13.97 -4.69
C ILE A 237 0.55 13.48 -6.05
N GLY A 238 0.38 12.18 -6.19
CA GLY A 238 -0.13 11.49 -7.38
C GLY A 238 -1.65 11.25 -7.32
N SER A 239 -2.08 10.06 -7.74
CA SER A 239 -3.49 9.68 -7.89
C SER A 239 -4.17 9.30 -6.56
N VAL A 240 -4.29 10.26 -5.66
CA VAL A 240 -4.73 10.06 -4.28
C VAL A 240 -6.24 10.17 -4.03
N ILE A 241 -7.02 10.72 -4.96
CA ILE A 241 -8.46 10.89 -4.75
C ILE A 241 -9.19 9.59 -5.12
N LYS A 242 -9.84 8.99 -4.11
CA LYS A 242 -10.73 7.83 -4.23
C LYS A 242 -12.11 8.18 -3.68
N HIS A 243 -12.80 7.20 -3.11
CA HIS A 243 -14.11 7.31 -2.48
C HIS A 243 -14.03 7.48 -0.95
N ASP A 244 -12.83 7.41 -0.35
CA ASP A 244 -12.64 7.49 1.09
C ASP A 244 -12.95 8.89 1.65
N THR A 245 -13.89 8.97 2.59
CA THR A 245 -14.29 10.23 3.23
C THR A 245 -14.49 10.07 4.73
N GLY A 246 -14.16 11.11 5.51
CA GLY A 246 -14.34 11.06 6.96
C GLY A 246 -15.79 10.90 7.38
N LYS A 247 -16.73 11.48 6.63
CA LYS A 247 -18.18 11.35 6.84
C LYS A 247 -18.63 9.90 6.70
N TYR A 248 -18.23 9.22 5.63
CA TYR A 248 -18.61 7.82 5.43
C TYR A 248 -17.91 6.92 6.46
N THR A 249 -16.65 7.20 6.82
CA THR A 249 -15.97 6.48 7.92
C THR A 249 -16.79 6.59 9.21
N ASN A 250 -17.22 7.80 9.58
CA ASN A 250 -18.08 8.03 10.75
C ASN A 250 -19.40 7.24 10.66
N GLU A 251 -20.08 7.26 9.52
CA GLU A 251 -21.33 6.52 9.32
C GLU A 251 -21.12 5.00 9.46
N LEU A 252 -20.04 4.47 8.89
CA LEU A 252 -19.69 3.05 9.00
C LEU A 252 -19.42 2.64 10.45
N PHE A 253 -18.59 3.40 11.17
CA PHE A 253 -18.26 3.07 12.57
C PHE A 253 -19.44 3.29 13.53
N ALA A 254 -20.32 4.26 13.25
CA ALA A 254 -21.57 4.41 13.99
C ALA A 254 -22.51 3.21 13.78
N ASN A 255 -22.54 2.63 12.57
CA ASN A 255 -23.32 1.43 12.29
C ASN A 255 -22.73 0.19 12.98
N LEU A 256 -21.40 0.02 12.96
CA LEU A 256 -20.71 -1.06 13.69
C LEU A 256 -21.01 -0.97 15.19
N GLN A 257 -20.84 0.21 15.79
CA GLN A 257 -21.13 0.44 17.21
C GLN A 257 -22.60 0.19 17.58
N ALA A 258 -23.53 0.47 16.66
CA ALA A 258 -24.95 0.19 16.84
C ALA A 258 -25.33 -1.29 16.61
N GLY A 259 -24.36 -2.17 16.33
CA GLY A 259 -24.59 -3.58 16.02
C GLY A 259 -25.35 -3.82 14.71
N LYS A 260 -25.35 -2.84 13.80
CA LYS A 260 -26.01 -2.99 12.50
C LYS A 260 -25.15 -3.86 11.57
N PRO A 261 -25.78 -4.63 10.67
CA PRO A 261 -25.03 -5.42 9.70
C PRO A 261 -24.22 -4.51 8.77
N VAL A 262 -22.91 -4.76 8.66
CA VAL A 262 -22.03 -4.10 7.69
C VAL A 262 -21.39 -5.19 6.84
N ASP A 263 -21.61 -5.12 5.53
CA ASP A 263 -20.97 -6.04 4.58
C ASP A 263 -19.54 -5.57 4.30
N LEU A 264 -18.56 -6.23 4.93
CA LEU A 264 -17.14 -5.95 4.74
C LEU A 264 -16.56 -6.57 3.46
N THR A 265 -17.35 -7.36 2.71
CA THR A 265 -16.97 -7.81 1.36
C THR A 265 -17.20 -6.71 0.32
N ASN A 266 -18.05 -5.73 0.64
CA ASN A 266 -18.21 -4.52 -0.16
C ASN A 266 -16.92 -3.69 -0.14
N PHE A 267 -16.41 -3.36 -1.32
CA PHE A 267 -15.16 -2.61 -1.48
C PHE A 267 -15.14 -1.26 -0.73
N PHE A 268 -16.25 -0.51 -0.74
CA PHE A 268 -16.32 0.78 -0.03
C PHE A 268 -16.23 0.59 1.48
N ASN A 269 -17.02 -0.34 2.03
CA ASN A 269 -16.98 -0.65 3.45
C ASN A 269 -15.60 -1.15 3.88
N PHE A 270 -14.98 -2.04 3.08
CA PHE A 270 -13.64 -2.56 3.33
C PHE A 270 -12.61 -1.43 3.47
N THR A 271 -12.53 -0.54 2.49
CA THR A 271 -11.57 0.58 2.52
C THR A 271 -11.78 1.51 3.72
N HIS A 272 -13.03 1.77 4.11
CA HIS A 272 -13.34 2.62 5.27
C HIS A 272 -13.12 1.92 6.61
N ALA A 273 -13.30 0.60 6.66
CA ALA A 273 -13.09 -0.20 7.87
C ALA A 273 -11.60 -0.43 8.16
N TYR A 274 -10.78 -0.63 7.12
CA TYR A 274 -9.36 -1.00 7.28
C TYR A 274 -8.39 0.13 6.92
N PHE A 275 -8.56 0.80 5.78
CA PHE A 275 -7.55 1.74 5.29
C PHE A 275 -7.70 3.13 5.91
N SER A 276 -8.93 3.62 6.07
CA SER A 276 -9.17 4.94 6.66
C SER A 276 -8.61 5.08 8.09
N PRO A 277 -8.85 4.14 9.03
CA PRO A 277 -8.27 4.22 10.38
C PRO A 277 -6.74 4.22 10.37
N ALA A 278 -6.12 3.33 9.59
CA ALA A 278 -4.68 3.25 9.46
C ALA A 278 -4.07 4.53 8.86
N ASN A 279 -4.75 5.16 7.91
CA ASN A 279 -4.34 6.43 7.31
C ASN A 279 -4.39 7.57 8.32
N ILE A 280 -5.51 7.70 9.05
CA ILE A 280 -5.68 8.72 10.09
C ILE A 280 -4.57 8.58 11.14
N ARG A 281 -4.33 7.37 11.64
CA ARG A 281 -3.25 7.11 12.60
C ARG A 281 -1.87 7.47 12.04
N ALA A 282 -1.55 7.06 10.82
CA ALA A 282 -0.27 7.35 10.18
C ALA A 282 0.00 8.86 9.99
N LEU A 283 -1.03 9.63 9.63
CA LEU A 283 -0.93 11.08 9.52
C LEU A 283 -0.75 11.73 10.89
N ASN A 284 -1.57 11.32 11.86
CA ASN A 284 -1.61 11.94 13.18
C ASN A 284 -0.35 11.58 14.00
N ILE A 285 0.25 10.40 13.82
CA ILE A 285 1.51 10.05 14.48
C ILE A 285 2.67 10.89 13.94
N CYS A 286 2.69 11.17 12.63
CA CYS A 286 3.67 12.07 12.03
C CYS A 286 3.44 13.53 12.47
N ALA A 287 2.18 13.96 12.61
CA ALA A 287 1.85 15.28 13.14
C ALA A 287 2.31 15.43 14.60
N ALA A 288 2.01 14.45 15.45
CA ALA A 288 2.45 14.42 16.85
C ALA A 288 3.98 14.45 16.96
N LYS A 289 4.70 13.70 16.11
CA LYS A 289 6.17 13.69 16.05
C LYS A 289 6.77 15.06 15.74
N LEU A 290 6.03 15.89 15.02
CA LEU A 290 6.42 17.25 14.65
C LEU A 290 5.78 18.32 15.55
N SER A 291 5.08 17.92 16.61
CA SER A 291 4.34 18.82 17.50
C SER A 291 3.31 19.69 16.75
N LEU A 292 2.63 19.08 15.78
CA LEU A 292 1.54 19.69 15.02
C LEU A 292 0.19 19.14 15.49
N GLU A 293 -0.85 19.93 15.29
CA GLU A 293 -2.24 19.47 15.43
C GLU A 293 -2.51 18.23 14.56
N PRO A 294 -3.43 17.34 14.96
CA PRO A 294 -3.86 16.22 14.12
C PRO A 294 -4.31 16.69 12.73
N VAL A 295 -4.08 15.86 11.72
CA VAL A 295 -4.50 16.13 10.33
C VAL A 295 -6.00 15.87 10.18
N ILE A 296 -6.50 14.79 10.78
CA ILE A 296 -7.92 14.40 10.79
C ILE A 296 -8.30 14.11 12.24
N SER A 297 -9.26 14.85 12.78
CA SER A 297 -9.66 14.79 14.20
C SER A 297 -11.17 14.75 14.43
N ASP A 298 -11.97 14.81 13.36
CA ASP A 298 -13.44 14.80 13.38
C ASP A 298 -14.02 13.41 13.03
N VAL A 299 -13.16 12.40 12.90
CA VAL A 299 -13.54 11.01 12.66
C VAL A 299 -13.48 10.26 13.98
N SER A 300 -14.63 9.72 14.41
CA SER A 300 -14.78 8.97 15.64
C SER A 300 -14.75 7.47 15.36
N ILE A 301 -13.65 6.82 15.73
CA ILE A 301 -13.47 5.37 15.61
C ILE A 301 -13.25 4.79 17.01
N ASN A 302 -14.03 3.78 17.38
CA ASN A 302 -13.83 3.07 18.63
C ASN A 302 -12.85 1.92 18.42
N THR A 303 -11.78 1.85 19.22
CA THR A 303 -10.75 0.81 19.04
C THR A 303 -11.30 -0.61 19.21
N ARG A 304 -12.36 -0.81 20.02
CA ARG A 304 -13.01 -2.13 20.12
C ARG A 304 -13.57 -2.59 18.77
N GLU A 305 -14.09 -1.67 17.95
CA GLU A 305 -14.56 -2.01 16.61
C GLU A 305 -13.40 -2.40 15.70
N LEU A 306 -12.25 -1.72 15.80
CA LEU A 306 -11.04 -2.09 15.05
C LEU A 306 -10.53 -3.50 15.44
N VAL A 307 -10.56 -3.83 16.73
CA VAL A 307 -10.23 -5.17 17.21
C VAL A 307 -11.23 -6.21 16.66
N ASN A 308 -12.53 -5.92 16.73
CA ASN A 308 -13.57 -6.79 16.19
C ASN A 308 -13.40 -7.04 14.68
N LEU A 309 -13.06 -6.00 13.90
CA LEU A 309 -12.81 -6.13 12.47
C LEU A 309 -11.69 -7.14 12.17
N SER A 310 -10.59 -7.10 12.93
CA SER A 310 -9.49 -8.07 12.76
C SER A 310 -9.92 -9.52 12.99
N GLN A 311 -10.90 -9.74 13.87
CA GLN A 311 -11.42 -11.07 14.19
C GLN A 311 -12.40 -11.59 13.13
N GLN A 312 -13.00 -10.69 12.33
CA GLN A 312 -13.94 -11.03 11.26
C GLN A 312 -13.27 -11.46 9.96
N LEU A 313 -11.94 -11.31 9.85
CA LEU A 313 -11.18 -11.78 8.69
C LEU A 313 -11.35 -13.28 8.46
N SER A 314 -11.26 -13.69 7.19
CA SER A 314 -11.40 -15.11 6.85
C SER A 314 -10.30 -15.94 7.50
N ILE A 315 -10.54 -17.24 7.71
CA ILE A 315 -9.55 -18.11 8.35
C ILE A 315 -8.21 -18.10 7.56
N PRO A 316 -8.20 -18.19 6.21
CA PRO A 316 -6.97 -18.03 5.43
C PRO A 316 -6.25 -16.70 5.64
N GLU A 317 -6.96 -15.58 5.69
CA GLU A 317 -6.35 -14.26 5.93
C GLU A 317 -5.72 -14.18 7.33
N ARG A 318 -6.43 -14.69 8.35
CA ARG A 318 -5.90 -14.76 9.71
C ARG A 318 -4.67 -15.67 9.78
N MET A 319 -4.70 -16.86 9.15
CA MET A 319 -3.52 -17.73 9.04
C MET A 319 -2.34 -17.03 8.37
N LEU A 320 -2.58 -16.24 7.32
CA LEU A 320 -1.52 -15.47 6.67
C LEU A 320 -0.88 -14.44 7.60
N ALA A 321 -1.67 -13.79 8.46
CA ALA A 321 -1.12 -12.88 9.46
C ALA A 321 -0.12 -13.58 10.40
N TYR A 322 -0.49 -14.72 11.00
CA TYR A 322 0.45 -15.51 11.82
C TYR A 322 1.66 -16.00 11.02
N ALA A 323 1.47 -16.43 9.77
CA ALA A 323 2.57 -16.88 8.91
C ALA A 323 3.59 -15.77 8.63
N LYS A 324 3.16 -14.52 8.40
CA LYS A 324 4.05 -13.36 8.20
C LYS A 324 4.99 -13.14 9.39
N HIS A 325 4.53 -13.42 10.60
CA HIS A 325 5.29 -13.31 11.84
C HIS A 325 6.00 -14.61 12.26
N GLY A 326 5.91 -15.66 11.45
CA GLY A 326 6.60 -16.93 11.70
C GLY A 326 5.94 -17.85 12.73
N ASP A 327 4.70 -17.56 13.14
CA ASP A 327 3.95 -18.41 14.07
C ASP A 327 3.24 -19.56 13.33
N PHE A 328 4.05 -20.49 12.82
CA PHE A 328 3.55 -21.65 12.10
C PHE A 328 2.85 -22.67 13.00
N THR A 329 3.02 -22.58 14.31
CA THR A 329 2.28 -23.39 15.28
C THR A 329 0.80 -23.02 15.25
N LYS A 330 0.49 -21.72 15.33
CA LYS A 330 -0.87 -21.22 15.21
C LYS A 330 -1.44 -21.44 13.81
N VAL A 331 -0.66 -21.25 12.76
CA VAL A 331 -1.09 -21.58 11.38
C VAL A 331 -1.53 -23.04 11.31
N TYR A 332 -0.73 -23.96 11.84
CA TYR A 332 -1.03 -25.39 11.82
C TYR A 332 -2.26 -25.76 12.65
N SER A 333 -2.43 -25.17 13.84
CA SER A 333 -3.62 -25.40 14.65
C SER A 333 -4.89 -24.90 13.93
N MET A 334 -4.86 -23.65 13.43
CA MET A 334 -5.99 -23.07 12.69
C MET A 334 -6.35 -23.89 11.45
N LEU A 335 -5.35 -24.33 10.70
CA LEU A 335 -5.55 -25.16 9.51
C LEU A 335 -6.22 -26.50 9.86
N ASN A 336 -5.78 -27.18 10.92
CA ASN A 336 -6.36 -28.47 11.33
C ASN A 336 -7.78 -28.32 11.91
N ASP A 337 -7.98 -27.33 12.77
CA ASP A 337 -9.25 -27.09 13.46
C ASP A 337 -10.36 -26.70 12.48
N ASN A 338 -9.99 -26.14 11.32
CA ASN A 338 -10.94 -25.61 10.33
C ASN A 338 -10.88 -26.33 8.97
N LYS A 339 -10.08 -27.38 8.80
CA LYS A 339 -9.84 -28.03 7.50
C LYS A 339 -11.11 -28.39 6.73
N ASP A 340 -12.18 -28.75 7.43
CA ASP A 340 -13.46 -29.18 6.85
C ASP A 340 -14.33 -27.99 6.43
N ASN A 341 -14.03 -26.78 6.92
CA ASN A 341 -14.70 -25.52 6.60
C ASN A 341 -13.89 -24.65 5.61
N LEU A 342 -12.63 -25.02 5.33
CA LEU A 342 -11.74 -24.28 4.44
C LEU A 342 -11.98 -24.64 2.98
N SER A 343 -11.86 -23.66 2.10
CA SER A 343 -11.98 -23.84 0.65
C SER A 343 -11.15 -22.81 -0.11
N PHE A 344 -10.92 -23.05 -1.39
CA PHE A 344 -10.47 -22.03 -2.33
C PHE A 344 -11.69 -21.23 -2.78
N SER A 345 -11.89 -20.04 -2.19
CA SER A 345 -12.98 -19.13 -2.54
C SER A 345 -12.44 -17.89 -3.26
N PHE A 346 -13.29 -17.16 -3.98
CA PHE A 346 -12.88 -15.90 -4.62
C PHE A 346 -12.32 -14.87 -3.63
N ILE A 347 -12.80 -14.88 -2.37
CA ILE A 347 -12.42 -13.89 -1.35
C ILE A 347 -10.96 -14.08 -0.93
N ASP A 348 -10.51 -15.32 -0.76
CA ASP A 348 -9.28 -15.62 -0.02
C ASP A 348 -8.39 -16.72 -0.63
N TYR A 349 -8.65 -17.15 -1.87
CA TYR A 349 -7.82 -18.14 -2.58
C TYR A 349 -6.32 -17.77 -2.61
N TRP A 350 -6.03 -16.47 -2.63
CA TRP A 350 -4.68 -15.92 -2.75
C TRP A 350 -3.85 -16.14 -1.48
N ALA A 351 -4.48 -16.20 -0.30
CA ALA A 351 -3.79 -16.29 0.98
C ALA A 351 -2.97 -17.58 1.10
N TYR A 352 -3.47 -18.70 0.55
CA TYR A 352 -2.79 -19.99 0.68
C TYR A 352 -1.40 -20.02 0.05
N SER A 353 -1.26 -19.36 -1.11
CA SER A 353 0.03 -19.27 -1.80
C SER A 353 1.00 -18.39 -1.03
N LEU A 354 0.52 -17.28 -0.47
CA LEU A 354 1.33 -16.38 0.35
C LEU A 354 1.80 -17.05 1.65
N ILE A 355 0.94 -17.83 2.30
CA ILE A 355 1.33 -18.62 3.48
C ILE A 355 2.47 -19.58 3.13
N ALA A 356 2.38 -20.29 2.00
CA ALA A 356 3.45 -21.19 1.55
C ALA A 356 4.77 -20.44 1.30
N ASP A 357 4.69 -19.22 0.76
CA ASP A 357 5.87 -18.37 0.55
C ASP A 357 6.48 -17.92 1.90
N GLU A 358 5.66 -17.65 2.92
CA GLU A 358 6.14 -17.33 4.27
C GLU A 358 6.83 -18.54 4.95
N TYR A 359 6.35 -19.77 4.76
CA TYR A 359 7.09 -20.98 5.22
C TYR A 359 8.52 -21.02 4.65
N ILE A 360 8.68 -20.68 3.37
CA ILE A 360 9.99 -20.65 2.70
C ILE A 360 10.84 -19.49 3.24
N LYS A 361 10.27 -18.29 3.31
CA LYS A 361 10.94 -17.07 3.78
C LYS A 361 11.47 -17.21 5.20
N HIS A 362 10.72 -17.87 6.08
CA HIS A 362 11.11 -18.15 7.46
C HIS A 362 11.91 -19.46 7.61
N SER A 363 12.39 -20.05 6.51
CA SER A 363 13.25 -21.24 6.50
C SER A 363 12.68 -22.42 7.31
N GLN A 364 11.36 -22.60 7.25
CA GLN A 364 10.70 -23.71 7.93
C GLN A 364 11.14 -25.06 7.35
N SER A 365 11.07 -26.11 8.18
CA SER A 365 11.50 -27.44 7.75
C SER A 365 10.72 -27.92 6.51
N PRO A 366 11.34 -28.65 5.57
CA PRO A 366 10.65 -29.20 4.41
C PRO A 366 9.43 -30.06 4.80
N LYS A 367 9.50 -30.73 5.95
CA LYS A 367 8.38 -31.52 6.50
C LYS A 367 7.20 -30.64 6.92
N ALA A 368 7.44 -29.49 7.55
CA ALA A 368 6.37 -28.57 7.94
C ALA A 368 5.64 -28.01 6.71
N LEU A 369 6.40 -27.58 5.70
CA LEU A 369 5.81 -27.11 4.43
C LEU A 369 5.09 -28.24 3.68
N LYS A 370 5.62 -29.47 3.73
CA LYS A 370 4.94 -30.65 3.16
C LYS A 370 3.58 -30.89 3.81
N ASN A 371 3.51 -30.84 5.15
CA ASN A 371 2.24 -31.00 5.87
C ASN A 371 1.21 -29.95 5.46
N TYR A 372 1.64 -28.69 5.33
CA TYR A 372 0.80 -27.61 4.84
C TYR A 372 0.26 -27.91 3.43
N PHE A 373 1.14 -28.27 2.49
CA PHE A 373 0.74 -28.63 1.14
C PHE A 373 -0.19 -29.84 1.09
N ASP A 374 0.06 -30.89 1.88
CA ASP A 374 -0.76 -32.10 1.92
C ASP A 374 -2.22 -31.81 2.31
N ILE A 375 -2.45 -30.82 3.17
CA ILE A 375 -3.79 -30.38 3.58
C ILE A 375 -4.37 -29.45 2.52
N VAL A 376 -3.68 -28.34 2.22
CA VAL A 376 -4.22 -27.26 1.37
C VAL A 376 -4.48 -27.74 -0.06
N SER A 377 -3.66 -28.64 -0.60
CA SER A 377 -3.89 -29.19 -1.95
C SER A 377 -5.16 -30.03 -2.04
N ARG A 378 -5.79 -30.43 -0.93
CA ARG A 378 -7.03 -31.22 -0.89
C ARG A 378 -8.29 -30.41 -0.61
N LEU A 379 -8.15 -29.14 -0.23
CA LEU A 379 -9.31 -28.27 0.04
C LEU A 379 -10.25 -28.15 -1.19
N PRO A 380 -11.57 -28.13 -1.00
CA PRO A 380 -12.52 -27.93 -2.09
C PRO A 380 -12.40 -26.54 -2.70
N ILE A 381 -12.98 -26.37 -3.89
CA ILE A 381 -13.11 -25.08 -4.57
C ILE A 381 -14.56 -24.60 -4.46
N LEU A 382 -14.75 -23.33 -4.12
CA LEU A 382 -16.03 -22.62 -4.23
C LEU A 382 -15.93 -21.63 -5.39
N LEU A 383 -16.60 -21.95 -6.49
CA LEU A 383 -16.54 -21.16 -7.71
C LEU A 383 -17.49 -19.95 -7.62
N PRO A 384 -17.00 -18.72 -7.91
CA PRO A 384 -17.86 -17.54 -8.03
C PRO A 384 -18.69 -17.59 -9.32
N GLU A 385 -19.70 -16.73 -9.45
CA GLU A 385 -20.56 -16.70 -10.65
C GLU A 385 -19.82 -16.27 -11.92
N LYS A 386 -18.85 -15.36 -11.80
CA LYS A 386 -18.15 -14.77 -12.95
C LYS A 386 -17.01 -15.67 -13.44
N GLU A 387 -17.05 -16.02 -14.73
CA GLU A 387 -16.10 -16.94 -15.39
C GLU A 387 -14.63 -16.54 -15.20
N ASP A 388 -14.29 -15.25 -15.39
CA ASP A 388 -12.92 -14.75 -15.16
C ASP A 388 -12.43 -15.03 -13.73
N ASP A 389 -13.32 -14.89 -12.75
CA ASP A 389 -13.00 -15.08 -11.34
C ASP A 389 -12.96 -16.57 -10.98
N GLN A 390 -13.79 -17.42 -11.62
CA GLN A 390 -13.67 -18.88 -11.55
C GLN A 390 -12.28 -19.34 -12.01
N GLN A 391 -11.83 -18.84 -13.16
CA GLN A 391 -10.52 -19.18 -13.70
C GLN A 391 -9.40 -18.80 -12.74
N ARG A 392 -9.49 -17.64 -12.05
CA ARG A 392 -8.49 -17.23 -11.06
C ARG A 392 -8.41 -18.19 -9.87
N VAL A 393 -9.55 -18.56 -9.29
CA VAL A 393 -9.61 -19.48 -8.15
C VAL A 393 -9.09 -20.87 -8.57
N GLN A 394 -9.51 -21.36 -9.73
CA GLN A 394 -9.07 -22.64 -10.29
C GLN A 394 -7.55 -22.66 -10.52
N THR A 395 -7.01 -21.61 -11.17
CA THR A 395 -5.57 -21.47 -11.44
C THR A 395 -4.77 -21.46 -10.14
N ALA A 396 -5.26 -20.79 -9.09
CA ALA A 396 -4.59 -20.78 -7.79
C ALA A 396 -4.56 -22.17 -7.14
N LYS A 397 -5.64 -22.94 -7.27
CA LYS A 397 -5.69 -24.33 -6.79
C LYS A 397 -4.68 -25.21 -7.53
N GLU A 398 -4.65 -25.12 -8.84
CA GLU A 398 -3.73 -25.89 -9.70
C GLU A 398 -2.27 -25.55 -9.36
N ALA A 399 -1.96 -24.27 -9.22
CA ALA A 399 -0.64 -23.80 -8.81
C ALA A 399 -0.21 -24.40 -7.45
N MET A 400 -1.15 -24.52 -6.50
CA MET A 400 -0.87 -25.14 -5.20
C MET A 400 -0.55 -26.64 -5.32
N ILE A 401 -1.30 -27.36 -6.16
CA ILE A 401 -1.06 -28.78 -6.44
C ILE A 401 0.30 -28.96 -7.11
N ASP A 402 0.67 -28.09 -8.04
CA ASP A 402 1.96 -28.18 -8.73
C ASP A 402 3.14 -27.82 -7.83
N ARG A 403 2.99 -26.81 -6.97
CA ARG A 403 3.97 -26.50 -5.90
C ARG A 403 4.22 -27.72 -5.01
N LYS A 404 3.15 -28.41 -4.60
CA LYS A 404 3.25 -29.67 -3.84
C LYS A 404 4.04 -30.74 -4.61
N LYS A 405 3.69 -31.02 -5.87
CA LYS A 405 4.39 -32.03 -6.67
C LYS A 405 5.88 -31.74 -6.79
N ILE A 406 6.26 -30.48 -7.01
CA ILE A 406 7.66 -30.07 -7.08
C ILE A 406 8.34 -30.25 -5.72
N HIS A 407 7.68 -29.87 -4.63
CA HIS A 407 8.22 -30.03 -3.27
C HIS A 407 8.42 -31.50 -2.89
N ASP A 408 7.45 -32.37 -3.17
CA ASP A 408 7.55 -33.81 -2.91
C ASP A 408 8.71 -34.44 -3.68
N LYS A 409 8.89 -34.07 -4.96
CA LYS A 409 10.06 -34.51 -5.76
C LYS A 409 11.39 -34.06 -5.16
N LYS A 410 11.46 -32.84 -4.62
CA LYS A 410 12.67 -32.33 -3.96
C LYS A 410 12.99 -33.11 -2.69
N ILE A 411 11.98 -33.42 -1.88
CA ILE A 411 12.15 -34.24 -0.67
C ILE A 411 12.60 -35.64 -1.05
N GLN A 412 11.93 -36.29 -2.00
CA GLN A 412 12.27 -37.64 -2.45
C GLN A 412 13.71 -37.71 -2.98
N LEU A 413 14.11 -36.74 -3.83
CA LEU A 413 15.48 -36.67 -4.34
C LEU A 413 16.51 -36.49 -3.20
N HIS A 414 16.19 -35.67 -2.20
CA HIS A 414 17.07 -35.48 -1.04
C HIS A 414 17.20 -36.77 -0.22
N GLU A 415 16.11 -37.50 0.00
CA GLU A 415 16.10 -38.80 0.67
C GLU A 415 16.91 -39.84 -0.12
N GLU A 416 16.73 -39.91 -1.45
CA GLU A 416 17.51 -40.79 -2.33
C GLU A 416 19.01 -40.48 -2.27
N ILE A 417 19.41 -39.21 -2.37
CA ILE A 417 20.82 -38.79 -2.26
C ILE A 417 21.39 -39.14 -0.88
N THR A 418 20.64 -38.88 0.19
CA THR A 418 21.07 -39.17 1.57
C THR A 418 21.25 -40.67 1.80
N ASN A 419 20.39 -41.49 1.18
CA ASN A 419 20.46 -42.95 1.26
C ASN A 419 21.59 -43.56 0.41
N ILE A 420 21.96 -42.92 -0.72
CA ILE A 420 23.07 -43.37 -1.58
C ILE A 420 24.43 -42.95 -1.01
N PHE A 421 24.51 -41.80 -0.32
CA PHE A 421 25.73 -41.29 0.30
C PHE A 421 25.62 -41.13 1.83
N PRO A 422 25.39 -42.21 2.60
CA PRO A 422 25.24 -42.11 4.05
C PRO A 422 26.56 -41.73 4.79
N LYS A 423 27.70 -41.69 4.09
CA LYS A 423 29.05 -41.50 4.66
C LYS A 423 29.86 -40.33 4.07
N PHE A 424 29.21 -39.27 3.61
CA PHE A 424 29.91 -37.99 3.40
C PHE A 424 29.42 -36.94 4.39
N SER A 425 29.93 -37.03 5.62
CA SER A 425 30.07 -35.88 6.49
C SER A 425 31.17 -34.96 5.92
N ILE A 426 30.89 -34.27 4.82
CA ILE A 426 31.74 -33.18 4.36
C ILE A 426 30.94 -31.90 4.53
N TRP A 427 31.51 -31.00 5.33
CA TRP A 427 31.03 -29.67 5.71
C TRP A 427 30.12 -29.62 6.94
N SER A 428 30.69 -30.06 8.07
CA SER A 428 30.69 -29.20 9.28
C SER A 428 31.44 -27.89 8.99
N LEU A 429 30.84 -27.04 8.13
CA LEU A 429 31.10 -25.60 8.23
C LEU A 429 30.55 -25.21 9.59
N LYS A 430 31.44 -24.99 10.55
CA LYS A 430 31.15 -24.14 11.70
C LYS A 430 30.78 -22.77 11.16
N ILE A 431 29.52 -22.60 10.74
CA ILE A 431 28.90 -21.30 10.76
C ILE A 431 28.75 -21.02 12.25
N ASN A 432 29.59 -20.13 12.76
CA ASN A 432 29.41 -19.55 14.08
C ASN A 432 27.95 -19.12 14.18
N LYS A 433 27.18 -19.77 15.04
CA LYS A 433 25.91 -19.23 15.51
C LYS A 433 26.20 -17.80 16.01
N PRO A 434 25.46 -16.77 15.58
CA PRO A 434 25.29 -15.61 16.43
C PRO A 434 24.69 -16.13 17.73
N LYS A 435 25.43 -15.98 18.84
CA LYS A 435 24.87 -16.23 20.17
C LYS A 435 23.69 -15.28 20.37
N ASP A 436 22.70 -15.81 21.07
CA ASP A 436 21.50 -15.16 21.54
C ASP A 436 21.72 -13.71 21.99
N CYS A 437 20.82 -12.84 21.56
CA CYS A 437 20.54 -11.59 22.27
C CYS A 437 19.17 -11.75 22.94
N GLN A 438 19.15 -12.51 24.04
CA GLN A 438 18.16 -12.33 25.08
C GLN A 438 18.89 -11.85 26.35
N GLN A 439 18.36 -10.76 26.90
CA GLN A 439 18.53 -10.24 28.26
C GLN A 439 19.90 -9.65 28.64
N VAL A 440 19.92 -8.32 28.81
CA VAL A 440 20.46 -7.72 30.04
C VAL A 440 19.55 -6.57 30.47
N GLU A 441 18.72 -6.83 31.48
CA GLU A 441 18.32 -5.81 32.44
C GLU A 441 19.45 -5.64 33.47
N LYS A 442 19.77 -4.36 33.75
CA LYS A 442 20.23 -3.78 35.01
C LYS A 442 21.71 -3.86 35.45
N THR A 443 22.18 -2.63 35.75
CA THR A 443 23.13 -2.19 36.80
C THR A 443 24.61 -2.59 36.58
N THR A 444 25.64 -1.77 36.76
CA THR A 444 25.85 -0.41 37.32
C THR A 444 27.32 -0.04 37.07
N ASN A 445 27.61 1.27 37.00
CA ASN A 445 28.85 1.94 37.40
C ASN A 445 30.21 1.54 36.77
N ALA A 446 30.81 2.53 36.09
CA ALA A 446 32.05 3.21 36.50
C ALA A 446 33.03 3.48 35.33
N LEU A 447 33.29 4.78 35.14
CA LEU A 447 34.52 5.43 34.66
C LEU A 447 35.12 5.05 33.27
N ASN A 448 34.99 5.99 32.31
CA ASN A 448 36.05 6.83 31.69
C ASN A 448 37.52 6.34 31.67
N PRO A 449 38.43 6.90 30.83
CA PRO A 449 38.32 7.54 29.50
C PRO A 449 39.35 6.95 28.50
N PHE A 450 39.34 7.36 27.22
CA PHE A 450 40.52 7.78 26.41
C PHE A 450 40.26 7.65 24.89
N LYS A 451 40.36 8.82 24.24
CA LYS A 451 40.51 9.16 22.81
C LYS A 451 39.30 9.04 21.89
#